data_AF-A0A2N2M7N8-F1
#
_entry.id   AF-A0A2N2M7N8-F1
#
_cell.length_a   1.000
_cell.length_b   1.000
_cell.length_c   1.000
_cell.angle_alpha   90.00
_cell.angle_beta   90.00
_cell.angle_gamma   90.00
#
_symmetry.space_group_name_H-M   'P 1'
#
loop_
_entity.id
_entity.type
_entity.pdbx_description
1 polymer ?
#
loop_
_entity_poly.entity_id
_entity_poly.type
_entity_poly.pdbx_seq_one_letter_code
_entity_poly.pdbx_strand_id
1 'polypeptide(L)'
;MNQQTNRTTTHKPRSGLDATSRIILIVFAVVGIVLAFFGGRFVYGMVKSWSMTDLPGAPIAPVNTENNASTETTQSAPVQPNTGPAAATWDGKSRINILLLALDTSPRRQNEGQGSALSDTMILVTVDPLTNTIGAMNIMRDYWVNIPGFEFNRINAAYKLGEDYDLPGGGEELAMETVEGLVGVPVDFYARVD
;
A
#
# COMPACT_ATOMS: atom_id res chain seq x y z
N MET A 1 82.75 21.23 -12.21
CA MET A 1 81.40 21.80 -12.03
C MET A 1 81.22 22.92 -13.04
N ASN A 2 80.17 23.07 -13.84
CA ASN A 2 78.89 22.39 -13.95
C ASN A 2 78.39 22.59 -15.40
N GLN A 3 77.83 21.53 -15.97
CA GLN A 3 77.10 21.60 -17.22
C GLN A 3 75.69 22.13 -16.96
N GLN A 4 75.23 23.13 -17.72
CA GLN A 4 73.82 23.50 -17.80
C GLN A 4 73.31 23.13 -19.19
N THR A 5 72.53 22.05 -19.26
CA THR A 5 71.82 21.62 -20.46
C THR A 5 70.44 22.27 -20.49
N ASN A 6 70.25 23.23 -21.38
CA ASN A 6 68.92 23.80 -21.66
C ASN A 6 68.10 22.81 -22.50
N ARG A 7 67.14 22.13 -21.88
CA ARG A 7 66.13 21.31 -22.57
C ARG A 7 64.95 22.19 -22.94
N THR A 8 64.81 22.46 -24.24
CA THR A 8 63.64 23.12 -24.83
C THR A 8 62.45 22.15 -24.80
N THR A 9 61.43 22.47 -24.01
CA THR A 9 60.15 21.75 -24.03
C THR A 9 59.31 22.23 -25.21
N THR A 10 59.22 21.40 -26.25
CA THR A 10 58.32 21.63 -27.39
C THR A 10 56.88 21.34 -26.98
N HIS A 11 56.11 22.40 -26.70
CA HIS A 11 54.67 22.28 -26.48
C HIS A 11 53.98 21.97 -27.82
N LYS A 12 53.52 20.72 -27.99
CA LYS A 12 52.69 20.30 -29.13
C LYS A 12 51.38 21.12 -29.13
N PRO A 13 51.04 21.85 -30.20
CA PRO A 13 49.78 22.57 -30.25
C PRO A 13 48.64 21.54 -30.28
N ARG A 14 47.62 21.76 -29.45
CA ARG A 14 46.38 20.96 -29.46
C ARG A 14 45.76 21.16 -30.85
N SER A 15 45.74 20.10 -31.66
CA SER A 15 45.07 20.15 -32.96
C SER A 15 43.60 20.48 -32.73
N GLY A 16 43.18 21.66 -33.16
CA GLY A 16 41.76 21.97 -33.26
C GLY A 16 41.10 20.88 -34.08
N LEU A 17 39.92 20.41 -33.65
CA LEU A 17 39.19 19.39 -34.39
C LEU A 17 38.93 19.89 -35.81
N ASP A 18 39.40 19.15 -36.81
CA ASP A 18 39.16 19.45 -38.22
C ASP A 18 37.65 19.58 -38.48
N ALA A 19 37.28 20.40 -39.46
CA ALA A 19 35.87 20.66 -39.79
C ALA A 19 35.09 19.36 -40.04
N THR A 20 35.73 18.37 -40.65
CA THR A 20 35.20 17.01 -40.87
C THR A 20 34.95 16.25 -39.56
N SER A 21 35.90 16.27 -38.63
CA SER A 21 35.74 15.65 -37.29
C SER A 21 34.64 16.32 -36.48
N ARG A 22 34.48 17.64 -36.60
CA ARG A 22 33.40 18.39 -35.95
C ARG A 22 32.04 18.04 -36.55
N ILE A 23 31.95 17.89 -37.87
CA ILE A 23 30.71 17.46 -38.56
C ILE A 23 30.34 16.04 -38.14
N ILE A 24 31.29 15.11 -38.09
CA ILE A 24 31.05 13.72 -37.65
C ILE A 24 30.54 13.68 -36.20
N LEU A 25 31.14 14.46 -35.30
CA LEU A 25 30.67 14.56 -33.90
C LEU A 25 29.25 15.12 -33.79
N ILE A 26 28.91 16.14 -34.58
CA ILE A 26 27.55 16.71 -34.60
C ILE A 26 26.56 15.67 -35.13
N VAL A 27 26.88 14.96 -36.21
CA VAL A 27 26.02 13.91 -36.76
C VAL A 27 25.80 12.80 -35.73
N PHE A 28 26.87 12.34 -35.07
CA PHE A 28 26.75 11.31 -34.04
C PHE A 28 25.90 11.75 -32.85
N ALA A 29 26.07 13.01 -32.39
CA ALA A 29 25.25 13.58 -31.33
C ALA A 29 23.77 13.66 -31.72
N VAL A 30 23.47 14.10 -32.95
CA VAL A 30 22.10 14.17 -33.47
C VAL A 30 21.49 12.77 -33.57
N VAL A 31 22.22 11.78 -34.09
CA VAL A 31 21.76 10.39 -34.15
C VAL A 31 21.49 9.83 -32.75
N GLY A 32 22.37 10.11 -31.78
CA GLY A 32 22.19 9.69 -30.39
C GLY A 32 20.93 10.29 -29.75
N ILE A 33 20.66 11.58 -29.96
CA ILE A 33 19.44 12.25 -29.46
C ILE A 33 18.20 11.63 -30.11
N VAL A 34 18.24 11.37 -31.41
CA VAL A 34 17.14 10.73 -32.14
C VAL A 34 16.86 9.33 -31.59
N LEU A 35 17.89 8.50 -31.40
CA LEU A 35 17.75 7.16 -30.82
C LEU A 35 17.24 7.20 -29.38
N ALA A 36 17.70 8.14 -28.56
CA ALA A 36 17.21 8.31 -27.20
C ALA A 36 15.73 8.72 -27.16
N PHE A 37 15.31 9.59 -28.09
CA PHE A 37 13.91 10.01 -28.21
C PHE A 37 13.00 8.85 -28.63
N PHE A 38 13.39 8.10 -29.67
CA PHE A 38 12.61 6.95 -30.14
C PHE A 38 12.65 5.78 -29.15
N GLY A 39 13.80 5.46 -28.58
CA GLY A 39 13.96 4.40 -27.57
C GLY A 39 13.23 4.73 -26.28
N GLY A 40 13.33 5.96 -25.79
CA GLY A 40 12.59 6.43 -24.61
C GLY A 40 11.08 6.37 -24.82
N ARG A 41 10.59 6.73 -26.01
CA ARG A 41 9.16 6.62 -26.35
C ARG A 41 8.69 5.17 -26.41
N PHE A 42 9.52 4.25 -26.90
CA PHE A 42 9.23 2.82 -26.92
C PHE A 42 9.19 2.21 -25.51
N VAL A 43 10.19 2.50 -24.67
CA VAL A 43 10.22 2.03 -23.27
C VAL A 43 9.06 2.62 -22.48
N TYR A 44 8.76 3.92 -22.64
CA TYR A 44 7.61 4.54 -22.01
C TYR A 44 6.29 3.88 -22.45
N GLY A 45 6.15 3.57 -23.75
CA GLY A 45 5.01 2.82 -24.27
C GLY A 45 4.89 1.43 -23.66
N MET A 46 6.00 0.70 -23.57
CA MET A 46 6.06 -0.64 -22.99
C MET A 46 5.69 -0.64 -21.50
N VAL A 47 6.28 0.28 -20.71
CA VAL A 47 5.99 0.44 -19.27
C VAL A 47 4.54 0.89 -19.07
N LYS A 48 4.02 1.81 -19.89
CA LYS A 48 2.61 2.24 -19.81
C LYS A 48 1.64 1.13 -20.22
N SER A 49 2.03 0.28 -21.17
CA SER A 49 1.22 -0.88 -21.61
C SER A 49 1.34 -2.09 -20.70
N TRP A 50 2.29 -2.07 -19.76
CA TRP A 50 2.38 -3.06 -18.70
C TRP A 50 1.26 -2.81 -17.69
N SER A 51 0.06 -3.26 -18.05
CA SER A 51 -0.99 -3.54 -17.09
C SER A 51 -0.56 -4.77 -16.31
N MET A 52 -0.45 -4.59 -14.99
CA MET A 52 -0.41 -5.63 -13.96
C MET A 52 -1.09 -6.90 -14.47
N THR A 53 -0.38 -8.04 -14.47
CA THR A 53 -1.00 -9.35 -14.60
C THR A 53 -2.23 -9.38 -13.71
N ASP A 54 -3.42 -9.65 -14.28
CA ASP A 54 -4.63 -9.81 -13.50
C ASP A 54 -4.37 -10.89 -12.44
N LEU A 55 -4.22 -10.46 -11.19
CA LEU A 55 -4.31 -11.38 -10.06
C LEU A 55 -5.68 -12.05 -10.18
N PRO A 56 -5.79 -13.37 -9.99
CA PRO A 56 -7.08 -14.05 -10.07
C PRO A 56 -7.96 -13.57 -8.91
N GLY A 57 -8.74 -12.51 -9.16
CA GLY A 57 -9.64 -11.93 -8.17
C GLY A 57 -9.82 -10.41 -8.29
N ALA A 58 -10.47 -9.93 -9.35
CA ALA A 58 -11.14 -8.62 -9.33
C ALA A 58 -12.29 -8.58 -10.37
N PRO A 59 -13.36 -7.78 -10.14
CA PRO A 59 -14.70 -8.03 -10.67
C PRO A 59 -14.98 -7.34 -12.03
N ILE A 60 -15.84 -7.98 -12.82
CA ILE A 60 -16.31 -7.52 -14.14
C ILE A 60 -17.45 -6.48 -13.98
N ALA A 61 -17.33 -5.34 -14.67
CA ALA A 61 -18.40 -4.34 -14.87
C ALA A 61 -19.05 -4.51 -16.28
N PRO A 62 -20.30 -4.05 -16.49
CA PRO A 62 -21.21 -4.69 -17.45
C PRO A 62 -21.16 -4.09 -18.86
N VAL A 63 -21.21 -4.96 -19.86
CA VAL A 63 -21.53 -4.62 -21.26
C VAL A 63 -22.95 -5.09 -21.56
N ASN A 64 -23.81 -4.17 -21.98
CA ASN A 64 -25.15 -4.48 -22.46
C ASN A 64 -25.10 -4.99 -23.91
N THR A 65 -25.24 -6.30 -24.03
CA THR A 65 -26.14 -7.08 -24.90
C THR A 65 -26.05 -6.91 -26.41
N GLU A 66 -25.60 -7.98 -27.09
CA GLU A 66 -26.50 -8.78 -27.95
C GLU A 66 -25.91 -10.17 -28.27
N ASN A 67 -26.70 -11.19 -27.89
CA ASN A 67 -26.78 -12.56 -28.42
C ASN A 67 -25.79 -13.65 -27.95
N ASN A 68 -26.37 -14.59 -27.19
CA ASN A 68 -25.97 -15.98 -26.95
C ASN A 68 -24.63 -16.25 -26.22
N ALA A 69 -24.67 -16.24 -24.89
CA ALA A 69 -24.07 -17.26 -24.02
C ALA A 69 -24.41 -16.93 -22.55
N SER A 70 -24.84 -17.96 -21.82
CA SER A 70 -24.84 -18.12 -20.36
C SER A 70 -24.74 -16.84 -19.51
N THR A 71 -25.89 -16.31 -19.08
CA THR A 71 -25.93 -15.27 -18.04
C THR A 71 -25.76 -15.93 -16.67
N GLU A 72 -24.51 -16.19 -16.27
CA GLU A 72 -24.18 -16.28 -14.86
C GLU A 72 -24.35 -14.87 -14.27
N THR A 73 -25.40 -14.71 -13.48
CA THR A 73 -25.61 -13.50 -12.68
C THR A 73 -24.62 -13.58 -11.54
N THR A 74 -23.43 -12.97 -11.69
CA THR A 74 -22.52 -12.75 -10.56
C THR A 74 -23.14 -11.69 -9.66
N GLN A 75 -24.14 -12.10 -8.90
CA GLN A 75 -24.51 -11.47 -7.66
C GLN A 75 -23.26 -11.58 -6.79
N SER A 76 -22.54 -10.47 -6.61
CA SER A 76 -21.51 -10.33 -5.58
C SER A 76 -22.20 -10.48 -4.23
N ALA A 77 -22.57 -11.71 -3.88
CA ALA A 77 -22.87 -12.07 -2.52
C ALA A 77 -21.58 -11.75 -1.76
N PRO A 78 -21.65 -10.91 -0.71
CA PRO A 78 -20.48 -10.65 0.09
C PRO A 78 -19.97 -12.01 0.59
N VAL A 79 -18.64 -12.22 0.49
CA VAL A 79 -17.97 -13.50 0.81
C VAL A 79 -18.27 -13.94 2.25
N GLN A 80 -18.72 -13.02 3.09
CA GLN A 80 -19.35 -13.25 4.37
C GLN A 80 -20.56 -12.32 4.52
N PRO A 81 -21.64 -12.71 5.21
CA PRO A 81 -22.66 -11.76 5.63
C PRO A 81 -22.00 -10.67 6.47
N ASN A 82 -22.09 -9.41 6.04
CA ASN A 82 -21.64 -8.28 6.86
C ASN A 82 -22.63 -8.10 8.01
N THR A 83 -22.34 -8.75 9.15
CA THR A 83 -23.11 -8.60 10.40
C THR A 83 -22.67 -7.38 11.21
N GLY A 84 -21.71 -6.60 10.71
CA GLY A 84 -21.24 -5.37 11.33
C GLY A 84 -22.09 -4.14 10.96
N PRO A 85 -21.83 -2.99 11.62
CA PRO A 85 -22.41 -1.71 11.26
C PRO A 85 -22.12 -1.34 9.80
N ALA A 86 -23.01 -0.55 9.21
CA ALA A 86 -22.84 -0.06 7.84
C ALA A 86 -21.53 0.76 7.74
N ALA A 87 -20.64 0.36 6.83
CA ALA A 87 -19.39 1.07 6.61
C ALA A 87 -19.66 2.53 6.23
N ALA A 88 -18.89 3.45 6.82
CA ALA A 88 -18.96 4.86 6.46
C ALA A 88 -18.62 5.07 4.97
N THR A 89 -19.24 6.07 4.35
CA THR A 89 -18.95 6.40 2.95
C THR A 89 -17.62 7.11 2.83
N TRP A 90 -16.71 6.58 2.01
CA TRP A 90 -15.42 7.22 1.69
C TRP A 90 -15.48 7.95 0.34
N ASP A 91 -14.85 9.12 0.24
CA ASP A 91 -14.84 9.98 -0.95
C ASP A 91 -13.80 9.57 -2.01
N GLY A 92 -12.93 8.60 -1.70
CA GLY A 92 -11.85 8.12 -2.57
C GLY A 92 -10.65 9.06 -2.66
N LYS A 93 -10.61 10.15 -1.88
CA LYS A 93 -9.60 11.22 -1.97
C LYS A 93 -8.97 11.55 -0.63
N SER A 94 -9.69 11.38 0.48
CA SER A 94 -9.13 11.55 1.81
C SER A 94 -8.21 10.37 2.16
N ARG A 95 -7.18 10.65 2.96
CA ARG A 95 -6.42 9.59 3.64
C ARG A 95 -7.35 8.86 4.59
N ILE A 96 -7.26 7.53 4.61
CA ILE A 96 -8.00 6.70 5.55
C ILE A 96 -7.08 5.76 6.31
N ASN A 97 -7.48 5.44 7.53
CA ASN A 97 -6.81 4.49 8.41
C ASN A 97 -7.76 3.32 8.70
N ILE A 98 -7.27 2.11 8.44
CA ILE A 98 -8.04 0.87 8.54
C ILE A 98 -7.36 -0.02 9.58
N LEU A 99 -8.09 -0.43 10.62
CA LEU A 99 -7.63 -1.41 11.59
C LEU A 99 -8.01 -2.82 11.15
N LEU A 100 -7.01 -3.64 10.85
CA LEU A 100 -7.20 -5.06 10.58
C LEU A 100 -7.08 -5.84 11.89
N LEU A 101 -8.14 -6.56 12.23
CA LEU A 101 -8.26 -7.40 13.42
C LEU A 101 -8.31 -8.86 12.98
N ALA A 102 -7.30 -9.65 13.35
CA ALA A 102 -7.39 -11.10 13.24
C ALA A 102 -7.78 -11.68 14.61
N LEU A 103 -8.92 -12.37 14.64
CA LEU A 103 -9.40 -13.06 15.83
C LEU A 103 -9.20 -14.57 15.65
N ASP A 104 -8.93 -15.27 16.74
CA ASP A 104 -9.09 -16.72 16.81
C ASP A 104 -10.43 -17.01 17.49
N THR A 105 -11.49 -16.95 16.69
CA THR A 105 -12.87 -17.24 17.09
C THR A 105 -13.10 -18.74 16.91
N SER A 106 -12.47 -19.52 17.79
CA SER A 106 -12.69 -20.97 17.81
C SER A 106 -14.06 -21.31 18.41
N PRO A 107 -14.98 -22.00 17.69
CA PRO A 107 -16.32 -22.31 18.19
C PRO A 107 -16.32 -23.21 19.44
N ARG A 108 -15.21 -23.89 19.75
CA ARG A 108 -15.02 -24.55 21.05
C ARG A 108 -14.99 -23.56 22.21
N ARG A 109 -14.31 -22.42 22.07
CA ARG A 109 -14.18 -21.43 23.17
C ARG A 109 -15.51 -20.80 23.54
N GLN A 110 -16.34 -20.54 22.53
CA GLN A 110 -17.67 -19.94 22.73
C GLN A 110 -18.64 -20.93 23.40
N ASN A 111 -18.55 -22.22 23.06
CA ASN A 111 -19.36 -23.28 23.67
C ASN A 111 -18.83 -23.74 25.05
N GLU A 112 -17.54 -23.58 25.34
CA GLU A 112 -16.92 -23.95 26.62
C GLU A 112 -16.99 -22.83 27.68
N GLY A 113 -17.63 -21.70 27.39
CA GLY A 113 -17.77 -20.59 28.33
C GLY A 113 -16.47 -19.84 28.61
N GLN A 114 -15.48 -19.88 27.70
CA GLN A 114 -14.20 -19.18 27.85
C GLN A 114 -14.28 -17.66 27.55
N GLY A 115 -15.48 -17.15 27.26
CA GLY A 115 -15.74 -15.75 26.91
C GLY A 115 -15.38 -15.42 25.46
N SER A 116 -15.45 -14.14 25.11
CA SER A 116 -15.19 -13.66 23.75
C SER A 116 -13.71 -13.82 23.35
N ALA A 117 -13.47 -13.89 22.03
CA ALA A 117 -12.13 -14.07 21.47
C ALA A 117 -11.21 -12.89 21.79
N LEU A 118 -9.91 -13.15 21.85
CA LEU A 118 -8.88 -12.11 21.90
C LEU A 118 -8.38 -11.84 20.48
N SER A 119 -8.03 -10.59 20.17
CA SER A 119 -7.38 -10.29 18.90
C SER A 119 -5.93 -10.75 18.93
N ASP A 120 -5.54 -11.66 18.03
CA ASP A 120 -4.19 -12.18 17.98
C ASP A 120 -3.25 -11.29 17.16
N THR A 121 -3.79 -10.61 16.16
CA THR A 121 -3.04 -9.68 15.30
C THR A 121 -3.84 -8.40 15.09
N MET A 122 -3.17 -7.25 15.24
CA MET A 122 -3.72 -5.93 14.97
C MET A 122 -2.78 -5.20 14.02
N ILE A 123 -3.26 -4.85 12.82
CA ILE A 123 -2.46 -4.11 11.84
C ILE A 123 -3.20 -2.83 11.48
N LEU A 124 -2.57 -1.69 11.74
CA LEU A 124 -3.06 -0.40 11.28
C LEU A 124 -2.54 -0.12 9.87
N VAL A 125 -3.44 -0.02 8.92
CA VAL A 125 -3.13 0.29 7.52
C VAL A 125 -3.57 1.72 7.22
N THR A 126 -2.66 2.53 6.69
CA THR A 126 -2.97 3.88 6.20
C THR A 126 -2.88 3.89 4.68
N VAL A 127 -3.90 4.45 4.03
CA VAL A 127 -3.96 4.60 2.58
C VAL A 127 -3.99 6.08 2.26
N ASP A 128 -3.00 6.56 1.51
CA ASP A 128 -2.93 7.92 1.02
C ASP A 128 -3.10 7.94 -0.51
N PRO A 129 -4.31 8.26 -1.00
CA PRO A 129 -4.58 8.32 -2.43
C PRO A 129 -3.93 9.53 -3.12
N LEU A 130 -3.52 10.57 -2.39
CA LEU A 130 -2.86 11.75 -2.97
C LEU A 130 -1.41 11.42 -3.33
N THR A 131 -0.71 10.70 -2.45
CA THR A 131 0.67 10.28 -2.68
C THR A 131 0.78 8.89 -3.30
N ASN A 132 -0.33 8.17 -3.46
CA ASN A 132 -0.38 6.76 -3.88
C ASN A 132 0.50 5.86 -3.01
N THR A 133 0.50 6.11 -1.69
CA THR A 133 1.28 5.32 -0.73
C THR A 133 0.37 4.54 0.21
N ILE A 134 0.85 3.36 0.59
CA ILE A 134 0.21 2.52 1.60
C ILE A 134 1.25 2.26 2.68
N GLY A 135 0.87 2.55 3.92
CA GLY A 135 1.66 2.21 5.10
C GLY A 135 0.93 1.16 5.92
N ALA A 136 1.65 0.23 6.51
CA ALA A 136 1.11 -0.72 7.47
C ALA A 136 2.01 -0.76 8.70
N MET A 137 1.38 -0.77 9.88
CA MET A 137 2.06 -0.87 11.16
C MET A 137 1.42 -1.98 11.97
N ASN A 138 2.23 -2.95 12.38
CA ASN A 138 1.79 -4.00 13.29
C ASN A 138 1.75 -3.46 14.72
N ILE A 139 0.63 -3.68 15.42
CA ILE A 139 0.46 -3.34 16.82
C ILE A 139 0.58 -4.64 17.61
N MET A 140 1.60 -4.71 18.47
CA MET A 140 1.86 -5.91 19.27
C MET A 140 0.72 -6.15 20.28
N ARG A 141 0.33 -7.41 20.41
CA ARG A 141 -0.81 -7.88 21.22
C ARG A 141 -0.72 -7.55 22.72
N ASP A 142 0.48 -7.50 23.26
CA ASP A 142 0.74 -7.34 24.71
C ASP A 142 1.08 -5.89 25.12
N TYR A 143 0.82 -4.89 24.27
CA TYR A 143 0.98 -3.50 24.68
C TYR A 143 0.06 -3.16 25.86
N TRP A 144 0.63 -2.60 26.92
CA TRP A 144 -0.10 -2.16 28.10
C TRP A 144 -0.65 -0.76 27.87
N VAL A 145 -1.96 -0.65 27.70
CA VAL A 145 -2.64 0.57 27.26
C VAL A 145 -3.86 0.86 28.11
N ASN A 146 -4.29 2.11 28.10
CA ASN A 146 -5.56 2.50 28.68
C ASN A 146 -6.68 2.12 27.70
N ILE A 147 -7.61 1.27 28.14
CA ILE A 147 -8.79 0.92 27.35
C ILE A 147 -9.93 1.85 27.77
N PRO A 148 -10.53 2.64 26.86
CA PRO A 148 -11.61 3.57 27.18
C PRO A 148 -12.75 2.88 27.94
N GLY A 149 -13.18 3.46 29.06
CA GLY A 149 -14.24 2.88 29.91
C GLY A 149 -13.78 1.73 30.82
N PHE A 150 -12.52 1.30 30.75
CA PHE A 150 -11.95 0.25 31.59
C PHE A 150 -10.60 0.68 32.22
N GLU A 151 -9.99 -0.22 32.99
CA GLU A 151 -8.63 -0.02 33.51
C GLU A 151 -7.57 -0.34 32.45
N PHE A 152 -6.31 -0.06 32.77
CA PHE A 152 -5.19 -0.45 31.93
C PHE A 152 -5.11 -1.96 31.77
N ASN A 153 -4.93 -2.41 30.54
CA ASN A 153 -4.78 -3.82 30.21
C ASN A 153 -3.92 -4.00 28.96
N ARG A 154 -3.68 -5.25 28.57
CA ARG A 154 -3.14 -5.57 27.26
C ARG A 154 -4.14 -5.19 26.18
N ILE A 155 -3.64 -4.58 25.11
CA ILE A 155 -4.48 -4.04 24.03
C ILE A 155 -5.37 -5.11 23.37
N ASN A 156 -4.95 -6.37 23.35
CA ASN A 156 -5.74 -7.46 22.78
C ASN A 156 -7.01 -7.80 23.55
N ALA A 157 -7.10 -7.35 24.80
CA ALA A 157 -8.29 -7.48 25.61
C ALA A 157 -9.37 -6.48 25.20
N ALA A 158 -9.06 -5.42 24.45
CA ALA A 158 -10.04 -4.41 24.05
C ALA A 158 -11.22 -5.03 23.28
N TYR A 159 -10.94 -5.87 22.28
CA TYR A 159 -12.00 -6.58 21.56
C TYR A 159 -12.86 -7.43 22.50
N LYS A 160 -12.21 -8.24 23.33
CA LYS A 160 -12.90 -9.13 24.27
C LYS A 160 -13.79 -8.35 25.24
N LEU A 161 -13.30 -7.24 25.79
CA LEU A 161 -14.04 -6.41 26.74
C LEU A 161 -15.23 -5.73 26.07
N GLY A 162 -15.09 -5.25 24.83
CA GLY A 162 -16.22 -4.64 24.13
C GLY A 162 -17.34 -5.63 23.85
N GLU A 163 -16.97 -6.87 23.52
CA GLU A 163 -17.93 -7.96 23.28
C GLU A 163 -18.54 -8.51 24.60
N ASP A 164 -17.71 -8.78 25.62
CA ASP A 164 -18.16 -9.36 26.90
C ASP A 164 -19.10 -8.42 27.67
N TYR A 165 -18.94 -7.10 27.51
CA TYR A 165 -19.78 -6.08 28.15
C TYR A 165 -20.91 -5.57 27.25
N ASP A 166 -21.11 -6.15 26.06
CA ASP A 166 -22.18 -5.79 25.10
C ASP A 166 -22.24 -4.28 24.84
N LEU A 167 -21.08 -3.67 24.58
CA LEU A 167 -20.97 -2.24 24.34
C LEU A 167 -21.65 -1.85 23.01
N PRO A 168 -22.17 -0.61 22.90
CA PRO A 168 -22.57 -0.09 21.61
C PRO A 168 -21.35 -0.09 20.68
N GLY A 169 -21.43 -0.83 19.56
CA GLY A 169 -20.30 -1.02 18.65
C GLY A 169 -19.51 -2.32 18.80
N GLY A 170 -19.75 -3.08 19.87
CA GLY A 170 -19.12 -4.37 20.12
C GLY A 170 -17.62 -4.31 20.41
N GLY A 171 -16.94 -5.43 20.22
CA GLY A 171 -15.50 -5.55 20.42
C GLY A 171 -14.67 -4.69 19.46
N GLU A 172 -15.13 -4.53 18.22
CA GLU A 172 -14.37 -3.83 17.18
C GLU A 172 -14.27 -2.34 17.43
N GLU A 173 -15.37 -1.68 17.82
CA GLU A 173 -15.37 -0.24 18.09
C GLU A 173 -14.47 0.10 19.29
N LEU A 174 -14.54 -0.69 20.38
CA LEU A 174 -13.64 -0.48 21.53
C LEU A 174 -12.18 -0.72 21.17
N ALA A 175 -11.88 -1.70 20.32
CA ALA A 175 -10.53 -1.93 19.83
C ALA A 175 -10.02 -0.77 18.96
N MET A 176 -10.88 -0.20 18.10
CA MET A 176 -10.55 1.01 17.33
C MET A 176 -10.22 2.18 18.25
N GLU A 177 -11.09 2.50 19.21
CA GLU A 177 -10.89 3.63 20.12
C GLU A 177 -9.62 3.45 20.98
N THR A 178 -9.33 2.22 21.40
CA THR A 178 -8.09 1.90 22.13
C THR A 178 -6.84 2.13 21.26
N VAL A 179 -6.88 1.70 19.99
CA VAL A 179 -5.77 1.91 19.04
C VAL A 179 -5.61 3.38 18.69
N GLU A 180 -6.70 4.12 18.50
CA GLU A 180 -6.70 5.57 18.31
C GLU A 180 -6.03 6.28 19.49
N GLY A 181 -6.40 5.91 20.72
CA GLY A 181 -5.78 6.46 21.93
C GLY A 181 -4.30 6.13 22.08
N LEU A 182 -3.87 4.95 21.62
CA LEU A 182 -2.46 4.53 21.65
C LEU A 182 -1.61 5.28 20.61
N VAL A 183 -2.07 5.31 19.36
CA VAL A 183 -1.28 5.82 18.21
C VAL A 183 -1.46 7.32 18.04
N GLY A 184 -2.58 7.88 18.50
CA GLY A 184 -2.91 9.30 18.37
C GLY A 184 -3.36 9.70 16.96
N VAL A 185 -3.83 8.74 16.17
CA VAL A 185 -4.40 8.97 14.83
C VAL A 185 -5.80 8.37 14.76
N PRO A 186 -6.75 8.99 14.05
CA PRO A 186 -8.09 8.43 13.89
C PRO A 186 -8.02 7.13 13.10
N VAL A 187 -8.91 6.19 13.42
CA VAL A 187 -9.12 4.94 12.70
C VAL A 187 -10.52 5.02 12.11
N ASP A 188 -10.60 5.12 10.78
CA ASP A 188 -11.87 5.37 10.09
C ASP A 188 -12.67 4.09 9.84
N PHE A 189 -11.96 2.97 9.66
CA PHE A 189 -12.55 1.69 9.30
C PHE A 189 -11.87 0.55 10.04
N TYR A 190 -12.58 -0.57 10.14
CA TYR A 190 -11.99 -1.83 10.57
C TYR A 190 -12.35 -2.95 9.60
N ALA A 191 -11.52 -3.99 9.59
CA ALA A 191 -11.84 -5.25 8.98
C ALA A 191 -11.47 -6.37 9.94
N ARG A 192 -12.43 -7.24 10.21
CA ARG A 192 -12.25 -8.42 11.04
C ARG A 192 -12.06 -9.65 10.18
N VAL A 193 -11.10 -10.48 10.54
CA VAL A 193 -10.82 -11.79 9.95
C VAL A 193 -10.83 -12.83 11.06
N ASP A 194 -11.53 -13.95 10.81
CA ASP A 194 -11.56 -15.16 11.63
C ASP A 194 -11.36 -16.38 10.72
#